data_AF-A0A8C9YM21-F1
#
_entry.id   AF-A0A8C9YM21-F1
#
_cell.length_a   1.000
_cell.length_b   1.000
_cell.length_c   1.000
_cell.angle_alpha   90.00
_cell.angle_beta   90.00
_cell.angle_gamma   90.00
#
_symmetry.space_group_name_H-M   'P 1'
#
loop_
_entity.id
_entity.type
_entity.pdbx_description
1 polymer ?
#
loop_
_entity_poly.entity_id
_entity_poly.type
_entity_poly.pdbx_seq_one_letter_code
_entity_poly.pdbx_strand_id
1 'polypeptide(L)'
;MAVQMPFTGLLFVHRLVRISTSSQRHLSSRDILLKCERGTRTFSTASVKCNENKGDNSDSSAAATKLTFRRALLSRGRRPLSPLERLSSLLPQDALSPEVMQLREQIRQDPEEVPNTQVLGTQDESGHERIPKEVDSETRHASDAAQETTTSDAQLNEAFNEEKSLTSPTLPRESLLAFGELLVAEYRKKGRVEFRKMFELQTGTRLQSSWGVILHDDIAGLPAGCFLKTSRGVLLLIRRASLEDYVLYMKRGPAIAYPKDAGTMLMMMDVTEGDCVLESGSGSGAMSLFLSRAVGCKGSVLSVEVREDHHRRAVLNYKRWRTSWSLRRGEEWPDNVQFHNSDLCTASSLLAAQGFHAVALDLINPHLVLPTVIPHLHPGAVCAVYLANITQVIDLLEGLRCLALPLLCERIIEVPMRDWVVAPALQKDGSYCARKAPILDEDQREDETSVEADTEEMTKEKHPAFGSIPYIARPHPEQMSHTAFLVKLRKCVR
;
A
#
# COMPACT_ATOMS: atom_id res chain seq x y z
N MET A 1 24.76 51.33 42.03
CA MET A 1 23.62 52.24 41.77
C MET A 1 22.88 51.72 40.55
N ALA A 2 21.66 51.22 40.73
CA ALA A 2 20.68 51.09 39.64
C ALA A 2 19.30 51.06 40.30
N VAL A 3 18.49 52.06 39.96
CA VAL A 3 17.09 52.22 40.34
C VAL A 3 16.25 51.74 39.16
N GLN A 4 15.25 50.90 39.42
CA GLN A 4 14.12 50.76 38.50
C GLN A 4 12.89 50.19 39.21
N MET A 5 11.78 50.93 39.09
CA MET A 5 10.35 50.56 39.09
C MET A 5 9.60 51.85 38.68
N PRO A 6 8.28 51.88 38.33
CA PRO A 6 7.23 50.83 38.20
C PRO A 6 6.41 51.00 36.85
N PHE A 7 5.29 50.34 36.48
CA PHE A 7 3.97 50.15 37.12
C PHE A 7 3.04 49.22 36.26
N THR A 8 2.22 48.37 36.92
CA THR A 8 0.83 47.83 36.62
C THR A 8 0.47 47.20 35.25
N GLY A 9 -0.39 46.18 35.09
CA GLY A 9 -1.31 45.43 35.96
C GLY A 9 -2.75 45.40 35.40
N LEU A 10 -3.26 44.24 34.92
CA LEU A 10 -4.68 43.83 35.00
C LEU A 10 -4.87 42.33 34.69
N LEU A 11 -5.73 41.66 35.46
CA LEU A 11 -6.07 40.23 35.49
C LEU A 11 -7.28 39.90 34.59
N PHE A 12 -7.33 38.71 33.98
CA PHE A 12 -8.57 37.96 33.74
C PHE A 12 -8.34 36.43 33.80
N VAL A 13 -9.34 35.74 34.30
CA VAL A 13 -9.34 34.37 34.85
C VAL A 13 -9.85 33.37 33.80
N HIS A 14 -9.25 32.18 33.69
CA HIS A 14 -9.88 31.04 33.01
C HIS A 14 -9.96 29.80 33.91
N ARG A 15 -11.20 29.31 34.06
CA ARG A 15 -11.64 28.13 34.83
C ARG A 15 -11.07 26.83 34.27
N LEU A 16 -10.55 25.99 35.16
CA LEU A 16 -10.28 24.56 34.96
C LEU A 16 -11.58 23.75 35.05
N VAL A 17 -11.84 22.90 34.05
CA VAL A 17 -12.87 21.85 34.11
C VAL A 17 -12.17 20.49 34.24
N ARG A 18 -12.29 19.88 35.42
CA ARG A 18 -12.00 18.45 35.66
C ARG A 18 -13.20 17.63 35.22
N ILE A 19 -13.00 16.63 34.38
CA ILE A 19 -13.98 15.56 34.15
C ILE A 19 -13.46 14.31 34.86
N SER A 20 -14.17 13.92 35.93
CA SER A 20 -14.00 12.65 36.63
C SER A 20 -14.85 11.58 35.95
N THR A 21 -14.24 10.47 35.53
CA THR A 21 -14.98 9.27 35.11
C THR A 21 -14.96 8.26 36.25
N SER A 22 -16.02 8.26 37.06
CA SER A 22 -16.26 7.22 38.06
C SER A 22 -16.85 5.97 37.40
N SER A 23 -16.19 4.85 37.63
CA SER A 23 -16.59 3.49 37.27
C SER A 23 -17.91 3.11 37.96
N GLN A 24 -18.89 2.60 37.20
CA GLN A 24 -19.99 1.80 37.75
C GLN A 24 -20.01 0.44 37.08
N ARG A 25 -19.82 -0.58 37.92
CA ARG A 25 -20.02 -2.00 37.62
C ARG A 25 -21.51 -2.30 37.74
N HIS A 26 -22.09 -3.00 36.76
CA HIS A 26 -23.31 -3.77 36.98
C HIS A 26 -23.15 -5.18 36.39
N LEU A 27 -23.41 -6.16 37.24
CA LEU A 27 -23.44 -7.59 36.97
C LEU A 27 -24.88 -8.02 36.66
N SER A 28 -24.99 -9.05 35.79
CA SER A 28 -26.05 -10.06 35.70
C SER A 28 -27.40 -9.71 35.06
N SER A 29 -27.69 -10.28 33.88
CA SER A 29 -28.66 -11.40 33.75
C SER A 29 -28.66 -12.02 32.32
N ARG A 30 -29.09 -13.29 32.28
CA ARG A 30 -28.99 -14.32 31.23
C ARG A 30 -30.00 -14.21 30.08
N ASP A 31 -29.63 -14.92 29.00
CA ASP A 31 -30.44 -15.57 27.94
C ASP A 31 -31.25 -14.70 26.97
N ILE A 32 -30.86 -14.71 25.69
CA ILE A 32 -31.72 -15.01 24.52
C ILE A 32 -30.81 -15.42 23.36
N LEU A 33 -31.08 -16.61 22.82
CA LEU A 33 -30.34 -17.30 21.77
C LEU A 33 -31.09 -17.08 20.45
N LEU A 34 -30.48 -16.39 19.48
CA LEU A 34 -30.98 -16.30 18.11
C LEU A 34 -29.88 -16.71 17.13
N LYS A 35 -30.11 -17.87 16.50
CA LYS A 35 -29.34 -18.42 15.38
C LYS A 35 -29.39 -17.43 14.21
N CYS A 36 -28.23 -17.01 13.72
CA CYS A 36 -28.10 -16.36 12.41
C CYS A 36 -27.16 -17.20 11.56
N GLU A 37 -27.74 -17.87 10.56
CA GLU A 37 -27.06 -18.70 9.57
C GLU A 37 -26.13 -17.84 8.71
N ARG A 38 -24.83 -18.14 8.72
CA ARG A 38 -23.84 -17.55 7.81
C ARG A 38 -23.79 -18.38 6.52
N GLY A 39 -24.46 -17.91 5.48
CA GLY A 39 -24.26 -18.39 4.11
C GLY A 39 -22.90 -17.94 3.56
N THR A 40 -21.91 -18.83 3.57
CA THR A 40 -20.63 -18.63 2.88
C THR A 40 -20.79 -18.88 1.39
N ARG A 41 -20.79 -17.81 0.58
CA ARG A 41 -20.61 -17.91 -0.89
C ARG A 41 -19.12 -17.84 -1.22
N THR A 42 -18.54 -18.98 -1.64
CA THR A 42 -17.18 -19.07 -2.17
C THR A 42 -17.17 -18.67 -3.65
N PHE A 43 -16.32 -17.69 -4.01
CA PHE A 43 -16.07 -17.30 -5.39
C PHE A 43 -14.99 -18.17 -6.03
N SER A 44 -15.30 -18.69 -7.22
CA SER A 44 -14.45 -19.53 -8.07
C SER A 44 -13.45 -18.69 -8.87
N THR A 45 -12.15 -18.99 -8.76
CA THR A 45 -11.11 -18.44 -9.64
C THR A 45 -10.85 -19.40 -10.79
N ALA A 46 -11.27 -19.04 -12.00
CA ALA A 46 -10.90 -19.74 -13.23
C ALA A 46 -9.41 -19.49 -13.53
N SER A 47 -8.67 -20.57 -13.79
CA SER A 47 -7.26 -20.54 -14.19
C SER A 47 -7.11 -20.16 -15.66
N VAL A 48 -6.28 -19.14 -15.90
CA VAL A 48 -5.79 -18.72 -17.21
C VAL A 48 -4.68 -19.67 -17.66
N LYS A 49 -4.81 -20.21 -18.89
CA LYS A 49 -3.80 -21.03 -19.57
C LYS A 49 -2.60 -20.16 -19.98
N CYS A 50 -1.40 -20.53 -19.54
CA CYS A 50 -0.15 -20.15 -20.20
C CYS A 50 0.26 -21.25 -21.18
N ASN A 51 0.48 -20.87 -22.43
CA ASN A 51 1.10 -21.68 -23.47
C ASN A 51 2.62 -21.76 -23.19
N GLU A 52 3.13 -22.95 -22.92
CA GLU A 52 4.54 -23.26 -23.11
C GLU A 52 4.72 -24.03 -24.42
N ASN A 53 5.38 -23.38 -25.37
CA ASN A 53 5.98 -23.99 -26.54
C ASN A 53 7.30 -24.65 -26.12
N LYS A 54 7.40 -25.97 -26.23
CA LYS A 54 8.65 -26.66 -26.58
C LYS A 54 8.32 -28.03 -27.17
N GLY A 55 8.85 -28.26 -28.37
CA GLY A 55 8.55 -29.42 -29.19
C GLY A 55 9.11 -30.72 -28.63
N ASP A 56 8.32 -31.77 -28.83
CA ASP A 56 8.79 -33.15 -28.85
C ASP A 56 9.41 -33.46 -30.21
N ASN A 57 10.43 -34.31 -30.22
CA ASN A 57 10.71 -35.20 -31.32
C ASN A 57 11.27 -36.51 -30.76
N SER A 58 10.40 -37.53 -30.65
CA SER A 58 10.75 -38.88 -31.06
C SER A 58 9.49 -39.76 -31.16
N ASP A 59 9.35 -40.35 -32.35
CA ASP A 59 8.32 -41.28 -32.75
C ASP A 59 8.36 -42.59 -31.96
N SER A 60 7.18 -43.18 -31.71
CA SER A 60 6.70 -44.35 -32.48
C SER A 60 5.85 -45.33 -31.66
N SER A 61 4.64 -45.50 -32.16
CA SER A 61 3.91 -46.77 -32.33
C SER A 61 3.33 -47.51 -31.12
N ALA A 62 2.04 -47.82 -31.33
CA ALA A 62 1.36 -49.08 -31.04
C ALA A 62 0.25 -49.06 -29.98
N ALA A 63 -0.89 -49.61 -30.43
CA ALA A 63 -1.98 -50.19 -29.66
C ALA A 63 -3.09 -49.23 -29.14
N ALA A 64 -3.88 -48.75 -30.10
CA ALA A 64 -5.29 -48.45 -29.90
C ALA A 64 -6.09 -49.74 -29.59
N THR A 65 -6.14 -50.21 -28.35
CA THR A 65 -7.22 -51.09 -27.86
C THR A 65 -7.30 -51.13 -26.33
N LYS A 66 -7.79 -50.05 -25.70
CA LYS A 66 -8.35 -50.11 -24.32
C LYS A 66 -9.14 -48.85 -23.97
N LEU A 67 -9.90 -48.33 -24.93
CA LEU A 67 -10.76 -47.15 -24.74
C LEU A 67 -12.20 -47.57 -24.41
N THR A 68 -12.39 -48.40 -23.39
CA THR A 68 -13.74 -48.72 -22.86
C THR A 68 -13.76 -49.10 -21.38
N PHE A 69 -12.69 -48.80 -20.61
CA PHE A 69 -12.67 -49.06 -19.16
C PHE A 69 -12.32 -47.85 -18.28
N ARG A 70 -11.94 -46.71 -18.87
CA ARG A 70 -11.57 -45.49 -18.10
C ARG A 70 -12.65 -44.43 -17.98
N ARG A 71 -13.82 -44.60 -18.63
CA ARG A 71 -14.94 -43.65 -18.50
C ARG A 71 -15.92 -43.99 -17.37
N ALA A 72 -15.74 -45.13 -16.69
CA ALA A 72 -16.63 -45.63 -15.64
C ALA A 72 -16.10 -45.44 -14.19
N LEU A 73 -14.96 -44.79 -13.98
CA LEU A 73 -14.36 -44.57 -12.64
C LEU A 73 -14.39 -43.12 -12.14
N LEU A 74 -14.95 -42.18 -12.92
CA LEU A 74 -15.04 -40.76 -12.54
C LEU A 74 -16.42 -40.34 -12.03
N SER A 75 -17.35 -41.28 -11.83
CA SER A 75 -18.71 -41.03 -11.31
C SER A 75 -18.93 -41.48 -9.85
N ARG A 76 -17.85 -41.70 -9.08
CA ARG A 76 -17.94 -41.87 -7.63
C ARG A 76 -17.43 -40.60 -6.94
N GLY A 77 -18.36 -39.75 -6.52
CA GLY A 77 -18.08 -38.51 -5.80
C GLY A 77 -17.29 -38.82 -4.53
N ARG A 78 -15.98 -38.51 -4.56
CA ARG A 78 -15.17 -38.51 -3.35
C ARG A 78 -15.28 -37.14 -2.69
N ARG A 79 -15.51 -37.15 -1.37
CA ARG A 79 -15.46 -35.95 -0.53
C ARG A 79 -14.13 -35.21 -0.78
N PRO A 80 -14.14 -33.88 -0.92
CA PRO A 80 -12.89 -33.12 -1.05
C PRO A 80 -12.04 -33.30 0.21
N LEU A 81 -10.76 -33.62 0.01
CA LEU A 81 -9.78 -33.82 1.08
C LEU A 81 -9.62 -32.54 1.93
N SER A 82 -9.60 -32.70 3.24
CA SER A 82 -9.29 -31.64 4.19
C SER A 82 -7.88 -31.07 3.92
N PRO A 83 -7.60 -29.84 4.38
CA PRO A 83 -6.28 -29.22 4.20
C PRO A 83 -5.13 -30.09 4.74
N LEU A 84 -5.34 -30.81 5.85
CA LEU A 84 -4.37 -31.71 6.45
C LEU A 84 -4.15 -32.98 5.62
N GLU A 85 -5.20 -33.56 5.05
CA GLU A 85 -5.08 -34.74 4.17
C GLU A 85 -4.37 -34.39 2.86
N ARG A 86 -4.59 -33.19 2.32
CA ARG A 86 -3.86 -32.68 1.16
C ARG A 86 -2.37 -32.52 1.45
N LEU A 87 -2.02 -31.88 2.57
CA LEU A 87 -0.62 -31.71 2.97
C LEU A 87 0.05 -33.05 3.26
N SER A 88 -0.65 -33.97 3.93
CA SER A 88 -0.15 -35.33 4.14
C SER A 88 0.17 -35.98 2.79
N SER A 89 -0.74 -35.95 1.82
CA SER A 89 -0.56 -36.62 0.52
C SER A 89 0.63 -36.12 -0.32
N LEU A 90 1.19 -34.96 0.02
CA LEU A 90 2.35 -34.36 -0.65
C LEU A 90 3.70 -34.73 -0.01
N LEU A 91 3.69 -35.36 1.16
CA LEU A 91 4.91 -35.78 1.86
C LEU A 91 5.37 -37.19 1.43
N PRO A 92 6.68 -37.43 1.24
CA PRO A 92 7.24 -38.76 0.99
C PRO A 92 6.88 -39.73 2.12
N GLN A 93 6.69 -41.02 1.81
CA GLN A 93 6.26 -42.02 2.81
C GLN A 93 7.24 -42.13 3.98
N ASP A 94 8.53 -41.96 3.70
CA ASP A 94 9.61 -42.07 4.68
C ASP A 94 9.66 -40.90 5.68
N ALA A 95 8.87 -39.84 5.45
CA ALA A 95 8.77 -38.66 6.31
C ALA A 95 7.54 -38.69 7.23
N LEU A 96 6.73 -39.77 7.21
CA LEU A 96 5.48 -39.88 7.96
C LEU A 96 5.65 -40.81 9.18
N SER A 97 5.02 -40.45 10.30
CA SER A 97 5.03 -41.32 11.49
C SER A 97 4.18 -42.58 11.26
N PRO A 98 4.46 -43.68 12.02
CA PRO A 98 3.72 -44.93 11.90
C PRO A 98 2.21 -44.76 12.12
N GLU A 99 1.79 -43.87 13.03
CA GLU A 99 0.37 -43.62 13.29
C GLU A 99 -0.33 -42.98 12.08
N VAL A 100 0.37 -42.09 11.36
CA VAL A 100 -0.16 -41.41 10.16
C VAL A 100 -0.25 -42.37 8.97
N MET A 101 0.67 -43.34 8.88
CA MET A 101 0.59 -44.40 7.87
C MET A 101 -0.62 -45.31 8.12
N GLN A 102 -0.87 -45.72 9.36
CA GLN A 102 -1.99 -46.59 9.72
C GLN A 102 -3.36 -45.96 9.41
N LEU A 103 -3.49 -44.65 9.63
CA LEU A 103 -4.69 -43.89 9.29
C LEU A 103 -4.94 -43.82 7.77
N ARG A 104 -3.89 -43.79 6.94
CA ARG A 104 -4.03 -43.86 5.47
C ARG A 104 -4.55 -45.20 4.99
N GLU A 105 -4.14 -46.29 5.65
CA GLU A 105 -4.62 -47.64 5.34
C GLU A 105 -6.11 -47.79 5.67
N GLN A 106 -6.53 -47.29 6.83
CA GLN A 106 -7.93 -47.34 7.28
C GLN A 106 -8.88 -46.58 6.34
N ILE A 107 -8.48 -45.37 5.90
CA ILE A 107 -9.29 -44.56 4.96
C ILE A 107 -9.45 -45.23 3.58
N ARG A 108 -8.54 -46.13 3.19
CA ARG A 108 -8.64 -46.87 1.91
C ARG A 108 -9.59 -48.07 1.98
N GLN A 109 -9.96 -48.55 3.17
CA GLN A 109 -10.68 -49.81 3.35
C GLN A 109 -12.20 -49.66 3.52
N ASP A 110 -12.74 -48.46 3.79
CA ASP A 110 -14.19 -48.23 3.93
C ASP A 110 -14.80 -47.44 2.76
N PRO A 111 -15.48 -48.10 1.80
CA PRO A 111 -16.48 -47.49 0.94
C PRO A 111 -17.91 -47.78 1.47
N GLU A 112 -18.59 -46.78 2.05
CA GLU A 112 -19.90 -46.90 2.71
C GLU A 112 -21.06 -47.44 1.83
N GLU A 113 -22.01 -48.13 2.48
CA GLU A 113 -23.29 -48.66 1.96
C GLU A 113 -24.51 -47.71 2.17
N VAL A 114 -25.18 -47.33 1.05
CA VAL A 114 -26.67 -47.36 0.79
C VAL A 114 -27.60 -46.27 1.45
N PRO A 115 -28.84 -45.90 0.95
CA PRO A 115 -29.61 -46.15 -0.30
C PRO A 115 -30.17 -44.92 -1.09
N ASN A 116 -30.65 -45.24 -2.31
CA ASN A 116 -31.38 -44.50 -3.36
C ASN A 116 -32.66 -43.69 -3.00
N THR A 117 -32.99 -42.69 -3.83
CA THR A 117 -34.36 -42.46 -4.39
C THR A 117 -34.31 -41.67 -5.72
N GLN A 118 -34.64 -42.36 -6.84
CA GLN A 118 -35.48 -41.99 -8.02
C GLN A 118 -35.45 -40.53 -8.57
N VAL A 119 -35.47 -40.20 -9.87
CA VAL A 119 -36.03 -40.90 -11.06
C VAL A 119 -35.59 -40.21 -12.37
N LEU A 120 -35.34 -41.05 -13.40
CA LEU A 120 -35.62 -40.92 -14.84
C LEU A 120 -35.09 -39.72 -15.68
N GLY A 121 -34.22 -40.04 -16.64
CA GLY A 121 -33.97 -39.26 -17.86
C GLY A 121 -34.34 -40.07 -19.12
N THR A 122 -34.68 -39.36 -20.19
CA THR A 122 -34.87 -39.86 -21.57
C THR A 122 -33.90 -39.06 -22.47
N GLN A 123 -32.84 -39.70 -23.00
CA GLN A 123 -32.65 -40.16 -24.40
C GLN A 123 -32.55 -39.00 -25.41
N ASP A 124 -31.35 -38.71 -25.95
CA ASP A 124 -30.73 -39.26 -27.19
C ASP A 124 -31.06 -38.34 -28.39
N GLU A 125 -30.28 -38.11 -29.45
CA GLU A 125 -28.92 -38.44 -29.88
C GLU A 125 -28.62 -37.63 -31.18
N SER A 126 -27.39 -37.76 -31.70
CA SER A 126 -26.95 -37.51 -33.09
C SER A 126 -26.64 -36.06 -33.50
N GLY A 127 -25.64 -35.75 -34.33
CA GLY A 127 -24.69 -36.57 -35.08
C GLY A 127 -23.88 -35.61 -36.00
N HIS A 128 -22.58 -35.86 -36.16
CA HIS A 128 -21.66 -35.05 -36.96
C HIS A 128 -21.71 -35.39 -38.45
N GLU A 129 -21.40 -34.43 -39.32
CA GLU A 129 -20.67 -34.69 -40.58
C GLU A 129 -19.78 -33.50 -40.99
N ARG A 130 -18.78 -33.76 -41.82
CA ARG A 130 -17.48 -33.07 -41.92
C ARG A 130 -17.12 -32.82 -43.41
N ILE A 131 -16.08 -32.00 -43.67
CA ILE A 131 -15.18 -31.92 -44.87
C ILE A 131 -15.52 -30.79 -45.91
N PRO A 132 -14.56 -30.08 -46.59
CA PRO A 132 -13.22 -29.59 -46.21
C PRO A 132 -12.85 -28.14 -46.71
N LYS A 133 -11.70 -27.65 -46.23
CA LYS A 133 -10.67 -26.74 -46.82
C LYS A 133 -11.04 -25.70 -47.90
N GLU A 134 -10.65 -24.45 -47.66
CA GLU A 134 -9.85 -23.66 -48.62
C GLU A 134 -9.03 -22.56 -47.93
N VAL A 135 -7.94 -22.20 -48.59
CA VAL A 135 -6.89 -21.24 -48.20
C VAL A 135 -7.33 -19.85 -48.65
N ASP A 136 -7.13 -18.81 -47.84
CA ASP A 136 -6.74 -17.51 -48.38
C ASP A 136 -6.12 -16.57 -47.33
N SER A 137 -5.05 -15.94 -47.79
CA SER A 137 -4.40 -14.76 -47.24
C SER A 137 -5.30 -13.53 -47.38
N GLU A 138 -5.44 -12.70 -46.34
CA GLU A 138 -5.61 -11.24 -46.51
C GLU A 138 -5.50 -10.48 -45.18
N THR A 139 -4.56 -9.54 -45.17
CA THR A 139 -4.72 -8.12 -44.80
C THR A 139 -5.86 -7.77 -43.84
N ARG A 140 -5.52 -7.20 -42.66
CA ARG A 140 -6.50 -6.46 -41.84
C ARG A 140 -6.08 -5.02 -41.62
N HIS A 141 -6.83 -4.18 -42.32
CA HIS A 141 -7.00 -2.76 -42.12
C HIS A 141 -7.40 -2.41 -40.69
N ALA A 142 -6.92 -1.22 -40.29
CA ALA A 142 -7.44 -0.45 -39.18
C ALA A 142 -8.93 -0.14 -39.39
N SER A 143 -9.72 -0.25 -38.32
CA SER A 143 -10.98 0.48 -38.20
C SER A 143 -11.30 0.74 -36.72
N ASP A 144 -11.55 2.02 -36.46
CA ASP A 144 -12.50 2.59 -35.50
C ASP A 144 -12.44 2.15 -34.04
N ALA A 145 -11.60 2.85 -33.27
CA ALA A 145 -11.87 3.12 -31.87
C ALA A 145 -12.71 4.41 -31.76
N ALA A 146 -14.03 4.24 -31.74
CA ALA A 146 -14.96 5.31 -31.41
C ALA A 146 -14.71 5.83 -29.98
N GLN A 147 -14.70 7.16 -29.86
CA GLN A 147 -14.53 7.91 -28.62
C GLN A 147 -15.75 7.71 -27.72
N GLU A 148 -15.56 7.10 -26.54
CA GLU A 148 -16.45 7.29 -25.39
C GLU A 148 -15.77 8.22 -24.39
N THR A 149 -15.86 9.52 -24.65
CA THR A 149 -15.62 10.57 -23.66
C THR A 149 -16.82 10.64 -22.72
N THR A 150 -16.63 10.18 -21.49
CA THR A 150 -17.61 10.39 -20.41
C THR A 150 -17.64 11.87 -20.02
N THR A 151 -18.83 12.41 -19.78
CA THR A 151 -19.13 13.83 -19.46
C THR A 151 -18.29 14.43 -18.32
N SER A 152 -17.74 13.63 -17.41
CA SER A 152 -16.80 14.12 -16.38
C SER A 152 -15.43 14.56 -16.92
N ASP A 153 -14.96 13.92 -18.01
CA ASP A 153 -13.67 14.26 -18.63
C ASP A 153 -13.81 15.49 -19.55
N ALA A 154 -15.03 15.74 -20.06
CA ALA A 154 -15.36 16.94 -20.83
C ALA A 154 -15.42 18.20 -19.94
N GLN A 155 -15.96 18.10 -18.72
CA GLN A 155 -16.03 19.24 -17.78
C GLN A 155 -14.64 19.70 -17.30
N LEU A 156 -13.66 18.80 -17.16
CA LEU A 156 -12.26 19.18 -16.93
C LEU A 156 -11.59 19.75 -18.19
N ASN A 157 -12.07 19.44 -19.38
CA ASN A 157 -11.51 19.92 -20.65
C ASN A 157 -12.03 21.31 -21.05
N GLU A 158 -13.28 21.64 -20.75
CA GLU A 158 -13.89 22.94 -21.11
C GLU A 158 -13.54 24.07 -20.14
N ALA A 159 -13.30 23.77 -18.85
CA ALA A 159 -12.95 24.78 -17.86
C ALA A 159 -11.55 25.42 -18.06
N PHE A 160 -10.72 24.91 -18.99
CA PHE A 160 -9.33 25.32 -19.17
C PHE A 160 -9.00 25.94 -20.54
N ASN A 161 -10.00 26.16 -21.40
CA ASN A 161 -9.83 26.82 -22.70
C ASN A 161 -10.15 28.33 -22.67
N GLU A 162 -10.44 28.92 -21.50
CA GLU A 162 -10.40 30.38 -21.37
C GLU A 162 -8.95 30.84 -21.23
N GLU A 163 -8.40 31.41 -22.29
CA GLU A 163 -7.27 32.33 -22.23
C GLU A 163 -7.63 33.52 -21.32
N LYS A 164 -7.46 33.34 -20.02
CA LYS A 164 -7.36 34.44 -19.07
C LYS A 164 -6.15 34.19 -18.19
N SER A 165 -5.20 35.11 -18.32
CA SER A 165 -4.22 35.51 -17.31
C SER A 165 -4.81 35.43 -15.89
N LEU A 166 -4.74 34.25 -15.29
CA LEU A 166 -5.02 34.01 -13.88
C LEU A 166 -3.69 34.07 -13.16
N THR A 167 -3.22 35.29 -12.89
CA THR A 167 -2.29 35.52 -11.79
C THR A 167 -3.03 35.22 -10.49
N SER A 168 -3.14 33.93 -10.18
CA SER A 168 -3.51 33.47 -8.85
C SER A 168 -2.55 34.12 -7.84
N PRO A 169 -3.01 34.57 -6.67
CA PRO A 169 -2.13 35.16 -5.67
C PRO A 169 -1.15 34.08 -5.23
N THR A 170 0.08 34.18 -5.72
CA THR A 170 1.19 33.29 -5.38
C THR A 170 1.36 33.37 -3.88
N LEU A 171 1.11 32.27 -3.17
CA LEU A 171 1.30 32.24 -1.73
C LEU A 171 2.77 32.58 -1.42
N PRO A 172 3.08 33.21 -0.28
CA PRO A 172 4.45 33.50 0.07
C PRO A 172 5.31 32.22 -0.05
N ARG A 173 6.40 32.30 -0.83
CA ARG A 173 7.36 31.21 -1.09
C ARG A 173 6.94 30.15 -2.13
N GLU A 174 5.90 30.37 -2.91
CA GLU A 174 5.64 29.53 -4.10
C GLU A 174 6.61 29.88 -5.23
N SER A 175 7.47 28.93 -5.62
CA SER A 175 8.30 29.03 -6.83
C SER A 175 7.69 28.23 -7.98
N LEU A 176 7.90 28.72 -9.20
CA LEU A 176 7.58 28.00 -10.43
C LEU A 176 8.49 26.78 -10.60
N LEU A 177 8.02 25.79 -11.36
CA LEU A 177 8.77 24.58 -11.64
C LEU A 177 10.05 24.91 -12.40
N ALA A 178 11.19 24.46 -11.86
CA ALA A 178 12.51 24.71 -12.42
C ALA A 178 13.19 23.41 -12.88
N PHE A 179 14.06 23.52 -13.89
CA PHE A 179 14.91 22.40 -14.30
C PHE A 179 15.77 21.89 -13.13
N GLY A 180 15.94 20.58 -13.04
CA GLY A 180 16.59 19.87 -11.94
C GLY A 180 15.63 19.39 -10.85
N GLU A 181 14.40 19.92 -10.77
CA GLU A 181 13.41 19.44 -9.79
C GLU A 181 12.92 18.01 -10.09
N LEU A 182 12.66 17.24 -9.03
CA LEU A 182 11.97 15.96 -9.11
C LEU A 182 10.44 16.16 -9.04
N LEU A 183 9.77 15.74 -10.11
CA LEU A 183 8.33 15.86 -10.31
C LEU A 183 7.67 14.49 -10.41
N VAL A 184 6.36 14.47 -10.21
CA VAL A 184 5.48 13.33 -10.43
C VAL A 184 4.40 13.75 -11.42
N ALA A 185 4.28 12.98 -12.49
CA ALA A 185 3.14 13.03 -13.39
C ALA A 185 2.14 11.95 -13.01
N GLU A 186 0.86 12.31 -12.94
CA GLU A 186 -0.22 11.41 -12.56
C GLU A 186 -1.43 11.55 -13.49
N TYR A 187 -1.94 10.41 -13.94
CA TYR A 187 -3.22 10.31 -14.64
C TYR A 187 -4.19 9.51 -13.78
N ARG A 188 -5.40 10.04 -13.61
CA ARG A 188 -6.50 9.32 -12.98
C ARG A 188 -7.67 9.19 -13.95
N LYS A 189 -8.27 7.99 -14.00
CA LYS A 189 -9.50 7.72 -14.72
C LYS A 189 -10.51 7.11 -13.76
N LYS A 190 -11.72 7.69 -13.69
CA LYS A 190 -12.81 7.22 -12.81
C LYS A 190 -12.34 7.00 -11.35
N GLY A 191 -11.52 7.91 -10.83
CA GLY A 191 -10.99 7.87 -9.46
C GLY A 191 -9.82 6.90 -9.22
N ARG A 192 -9.41 6.11 -10.22
CA ARG A 192 -8.25 5.20 -10.13
C ARG A 192 -7.02 5.83 -10.75
N VAL A 193 -5.86 5.56 -10.17
CA VAL A 193 -4.57 5.98 -10.72
C VAL A 193 -4.19 5.00 -11.84
N GLU A 194 -4.21 5.48 -13.08
CA GLU A 194 -3.88 4.68 -14.28
C GLU A 194 -2.41 4.85 -14.67
N PHE A 195 -1.82 5.99 -14.32
CA PHE A 195 -0.41 6.25 -14.58
C PHE A 195 0.14 7.14 -13.48
N ARG A 196 1.31 6.77 -12.95
CA ARG A 196 2.10 7.60 -12.06
C ARG A 196 3.57 7.37 -12.36
N LYS A 197 4.32 8.46 -12.59
CA LYS A 197 5.75 8.39 -12.88
C LYS A 197 6.48 9.56 -12.24
N MET A 198 7.52 9.24 -11.49
CA MET A 198 8.50 10.24 -11.03
C MET A 198 9.54 10.47 -12.14
N PHE A 199 9.90 11.72 -12.37
CA PHE A 199 10.94 12.11 -13.32
C PHE A 199 11.65 13.37 -12.85
N GLU A 200 12.81 13.64 -13.43
CA GLU A 200 13.56 14.87 -13.21
C GLU A 200 13.29 15.81 -14.38
N LEU A 201 12.98 17.07 -14.08
CA LEU A 201 12.72 18.07 -15.11
C LEU A 201 14.05 18.50 -15.75
N GLN A 202 14.20 18.33 -17.05
CA GLN A 202 15.47 18.54 -17.76
C GLN A 202 15.23 19.23 -19.11
N THR A 203 16.05 20.21 -19.46
CA THR A 203 15.95 20.98 -20.71
C THR A 203 16.06 20.09 -21.95
N GLY A 204 15.22 20.32 -22.96
CA GLY A 204 15.27 19.59 -24.25
C GLY A 204 14.90 18.11 -24.16
N THR A 205 14.31 17.66 -23.06
CA THR A 205 13.86 16.27 -22.87
C THR A 205 12.34 16.17 -22.80
N ARG A 206 11.81 14.94 -22.66
CA ARG A 206 10.37 14.68 -22.74
C ARG A 206 9.90 13.64 -21.72
N LEU A 207 8.73 13.87 -21.17
CA LEU A 207 8.00 12.88 -20.39
C LEU A 207 7.25 11.96 -21.36
N GLN A 208 7.72 10.71 -21.44
CA GLN A 208 7.06 9.68 -22.25
C GLN A 208 6.19 8.77 -21.38
N SER A 209 4.95 8.56 -21.84
CA SER A 209 3.96 7.65 -21.25
C SER A 209 3.15 6.94 -22.34
N SER A 210 2.38 5.90 -21.98
CA SER A 210 1.40 5.26 -22.86
C SER A 210 0.26 6.22 -23.25
N TRP A 211 0.03 7.28 -22.47
CA TRP A 211 -1.02 8.29 -22.67
C TRP A 211 -0.56 9.48 -23.50
N GLY A 212 0.67 9.43 -24.07
CA GLY A 212 1.24 10.49 -24.90
C GLY A 212 2.51 11.09 -24.30
N VAL A 213 2.94 12.20 -24.90
CA VAL A 213 4.20 12.88 -24.60
C VAL A 213 3.93 14.32 -24.13
N ILE A 214 4.74 14.80 -23.18
CA ILE A 214 4.82 16.22 -22.78
C ILE A 214 6.30 16.61 -22.84
N LEU A 215 6.63 17.74 -23.47
CA LEU A 215 8.02 18.25 -23.48
C LEU A 215 8.32 18.88 -22.12
N HIS A 216 9.52 18.68 -21.60
CA HIS A 216 9.89 19.26 -20.31
C HIS A 216 9.97 20.79 -20.36
N ASP A 217 10.32 21.36 -21.51
CA ASP A 217 10.35 22.80 -21.70
C ASP A 217 8.95 23.43 -21.57
N ASP A 218 7.88 22.67 -21.87
CA ASP A 218 6.49 23.10 -21.65
C ASP A 218 6.05 23.03 -20.18
N ILE A 219 6.80 22.29 -19.34
CA ILE A 219 6.52 22.15 -17.90
C ILE A 219 7.24 23.24 -17.09
N ALA A 220 8.45 23.60 -17.52
CA ALA A 220 9.26 24.60 -16.84
C ALA A 220 8.55 25.98 -16.81
N GLY A 221 8.65 26.69 -15.69
CA GLY A 221 7.99 27.98 -15.52
C GLY A 221 6.50 27.91 -15.19
N LEU A 222 5.90 26.73 -15.10
CA LEU A 222 4.51 26.57 -14.64
C LEU A 222 4.42 26.39 -13.12
N PRO A 223 3.27 26.67 -12.50
CA PRO A 223 3.03 26.32 -11.09
C PRO A 223 2.95 24.81 -10.90
N ALA A 224 3.40 24.33 -9.73
CA ALA A 224 3.20 22.93 -9.34
C ALA A 224 1.70 22.64 -9.12
N GLY A 225 1.24 21.48 -9.55
CA GLY A 225 -0.18 21.09 -9.47
C GLY A 225 -0.99 21.43 -10.73
N CYS A 226 -0.34 21.88 -11.80
CA CYS A 226 -1.01 22.12 -13.07
C CYS A 226 -1.36 20.82 -13.80
N PHE A 227 -2.39 20.89 -14.66
CA PHE A 227 -2.71 19.84 -15.62
C PHE A 227 -2.18 20.22 -16.99
N LEU A 228 -1.52 19.28 -17.66
CA LEU A 228 -0.99 19.47 -19.02
C LEU A 228 -1.55 18.41 -19.95
N LYS A 229 -1.96 18.86 -21.14
CA LYS A 229 -2.42 17.97 -22.22
C LYS A 229 -1.21 17.28 -22.84
N THR A 230 -1.26 15.96 -22.95
CA THR A 230 -0.29 15.19 -23.74
C THR A 230 -0.54 15.37 -25.23
N SER A 231 0.40 14.91 -26.05
CA SER A 231 0.22 14.79 -27.51
C SER A 231 -0.98 13.95 -27.98
N ARG A 232 -1.63 13.19 -27.07
CA ARG A 232 -2.85 12.42 -27.34
C ARG A 232 -4.10 13.05 -26.72
N GLY A 233 -3.99 14.28 -26.20
CA GLY A 233 -5.09 15.03 -25.59
C GLY A 233 -5.45 14.60 -24.17
N VAL A 234 -4.65 13.76 -23.50
CA VAL A 234 -4.90 13.31 -22.12
C VAL A 234 -4.33 14.32 -21.14
N LEU A 235 -5.08 14.70 -20.12
CA LEU A 235 -4.59 15.59 -19.05
C LEU A 235 -3.80 14.81 -17.99
N LEU A 236 -2.55 15.22 -17.76
CA LEU A 236 -1.72 14.72 -16.66
C LEU A 236 -1.55 15.81 -15.59
N LEU A 237 -1.77 15.45 -14.32
CA LEU A 237 -1.40 16.28 -13.19
C LEU A 237 0.12 16.25 -13.01
N ILE A 238 0.76 17.41 -13.05
CA ILE A 238 2.19 17.57 -12.78
C ILE A 238 2.37 18.23 -11.41
N ARG A 239 3.03 17.54 -10.49
CA ARG A 239 3.28 18.05 -9.13
C ARG A 239 4.70 17.73 -8.68
N ARG A 240 5.17 18.44 -7.66
CA ARG A 240 6.44 18.10 -6.99
C ARG A 240 6.33 16.75 -6.30
N ALA A 241 7.40 15.94 -6.37
CA ALA A 241 7.46 14.68 -5.63
C ALA A 241 7.47 14.95 -4.12
N SER A 242 6.58 14.32 -3.35
CA SER A 242 6.72 14.28 -1.89
C SER A 242 7.90 13.36 -1.52
N LEU A 243 8.31 13.36 -0.25
CA LEU A 243 9.32 12.39 0.19
C LEU A 243 8.80 10.96 0.10
N GLU A 244 7.51 10.75 0.35
CA GLU A 244 6.84 9.46 0.19
C GLU A 244 6.93 8.97 -1.27
N ASP A 245 6.61 9.84 -2.24
CA ASP A 245 6.77 9.51 -3.66
C ASP A 245 8.24 9.18 -3.96
N TYR A 246 9.17 10.02 -3.46
CA TYR A 246 10.58 9.86 -3.75
C TYR A 246 11.13 8.51 -3.29
N VAL A 247 10.87 8.10 -2.05
CA VAL A 247 11.39 6.82 -1.54
C VAL A 247 10.79 5.62 -2.28
N LEU A 248 9.55 5.72 -2.76
CA LEU A 248 8.89 4.66 -3.53
C LEU A 248 9.42 4.54 -4.96
N TYR A 249 9.81 5.65 -5.59
CA TYR A 249 10.21 5.70 -7.01
C TYR A 249 11.70 5.92 -7.26
N MET A 250 12.51 6.20 -6.23
CA MET A 250 13.96 6.33 -6.38
C MET A 250 14.60 5.01 -6.84
N LYS A 251 15.82 5.09 -7.38
CA LYS A 251 16.58 3.89 -7.71
C LYS A 251 16.89 3.15 -6.40
N ARG A 252 16.67 1.83 -6.39
CA ARG A 252 16.89 0.98 -5.21
C ARG A 252 17.94 -0.09 -5.49
N GLY A 253 18.69 -0.44 -4.45
CA GLY A 253 19.50 -1.66 -4.42
C GLY A 253 18.70 -2.75 -3.71
N PRO A 254 18.60 -2.68 -2.37
CA PRO A 254 17.74 -3.56 -1.58
C PRO A 254 16.28 -3.10 -1.51
N ALA A 255 15.44 -3.94 -0.92
CA ALA A 255 14.11 -3.55 -0.44
C ALA A 255 14.22 -2.39 0.57
N ILE A 256 13.13 -1.63 0.72
CA ILE A 256 13.09 -0.45 1.59
C ILE A 256 12.12 -0.68 2.75
N ALA A 257 12.36 -0.01 3.87
CA ALA A 257 11.30 0.29 4.82
C ALA A 257 10.27 1.22 4.15
N TYR A 258 9.04 0.74 3.98
CA TYR A 258 7.98 1.53 3.35
C TYR A 258 7.58 2.71 4.24
N PRO A 259 7.03 3.81 3.67
CA PRO A 259 6.66 5.00 4.43
C PRO A 259 5.81 4.74 5.68
N LYS A 260 4.88 3.77 5.61
CA LYS A 260 4.04 3.36 6.74
C LYS A 260 4.86 2.83 7.92
N ASP A 261 5.91 2.07 7.61
CA ASP A 261 6.78 1.44 8.60
C ASP A 261 7.79 2.46 9.11
N ALA A 262 8.37 3.27 8.22
CA ALA A 262 9.28 4.35 8.57
C ALA A 262 8.63 5.38 9.49
N GLY A 263 7.41 5.83 9.18
CA GLY A 263 6.65 6.74 10.05
C GLY A 263 6.34 6.12 11.42
N THR A 264 6.03 4.83 11.46
CA THR A 264 5.79 4.13 12.73
C THR A 264 7.06 3.96 13.55
N MET A 265 8.20 3.65 12.92
CA MET A 265 9.50 3.57 13.61
C MET A 265 9.91 4.93 14.16
N LEU A 266 9.75 6.02 13.42
CA LEU A 266 9.99 7.39 13.92
C LEU A 266 9.16 7.66 15.18
N MET A 267 7.86 7.32 15.15
CA MET A 267 6.98 7.46 16.31
C MET A 267 7.40 6.56 17.48
N MET A 268 7.88 5.33 17.22
CA MET A 268 8.41 4.46 18.28
C MET A 268 9.63 5.06 18.95
N MET A 269 10.54 5.63 18.15
CA MET A 269 11.81 6.20 18.58
C MET A 269 11.67 7.57 19.25
N ASP A 270 10.55 8.27 19.04
CA ASP A 270 10.31 9.62 19.54
C ASP A 270 11.38 10.62 19.05
N VAL A 271 11.75 10.52 17.76
CA VAL A 271 12.78 11.36 17.15
C VAL A 271 12.26 12.78 16.94
N THR A 272 13.02 13.76 17.39
CA THR A 272 12.72 15.19 17.34
C THR A 272 13.90 16.02 16.82
N GLU A 273 13.64 17.30 16.52
CA GLU A 273 14.65 18.24 16.06
C GLU A 273 15.81 18.36 17.08
N GLY A 274 17.05 18.19 16.61
CA GLY A 274 18.24 18.24 17.46
C GLY A 274 18.77 16.87 17.88
N ASP A 275 18.01 15.79 17.70
CA ASP A 275 18.44 14.45 18.10
C ASP A 275 19.61 13.95 17.24
N CYS A 276 20.47 13.16 17.89
CA CYS A 276 21.49 12.36 17.23
C CYS A 276 21.01 10.90 17.13
N VAL A 277 20.81 10.39 15.92
CA VAL A 277 20.26 9.05 15.66
C VAL A 277 21.26 8.17 14.93
N LEU A 278 21.42 6.94 15.39
CA LEU A 278 22.17 5.90 14.66
C LEU A 278 21.20 5.11 13.78
N GLU A 279 21.56 4.96 12.51
CA GLU A 279 20.92 4.05 11.57
C GLU A 279 21.93 2.99 11.12
N SER A 280 21.49 1.73 10.98
CA SER A 280 22.28 0.73 10.26
C SER A 280 21.44 -0.13 9.34
N GLY A 281 22.01 -0.41 8.17
CA GLY A 281 21.26 -0.84 7.01
C GLY A 281 20.77 0.34 6.18
N SER A 282 21.67 1.26 5.78
CA SER A 282 21.31 2.42 4.96
C SER A 282 20.54 1.99 3.70
N GLY A 283 20.93 0.87 3.10
CA GLY A 283 20.24 0.26 1.96
C GLY A 283 20.14 1.22 0.77
N SER A 284 18.92 1.70 0.48
CA SER A 284 18.70 2.70 -0.58
C SER A 284 18.59 4.15 -0.07
N GLY A 285 18.74 4.38 1.24
CA GLY A 285 18.62 5.68 1.89
C GLY A 285 17.18 6.11 2.23
N ALA A 286 16.22 5.18 2.22
CA ALA A 286 14.80 5.50 2.44
C ALA A 286 14.55 5.98 3.88
N MET A 287 14.92 5.15 4.86
CA MET A 287 14.81 5.50 6.29
C MET A 287 15.72 6.68 6.63
N SER A 288 16.95 6.72 6.10
CA SER A 288 17.89 7.85 6.26
C SER A 288 17.26 9.21 5.94
N LEU A 289 16.46 9.31 4.87
CA LEU A 289 15.78 10.55 4.49
C LEU A 289 14.66 10.94 5.46
N PHE A 290 13.93 9.96 6.01
CA PHE A 290 12.91 10.20 7.03
C PHE A 290 13.54 10.65 8.35
N LEU A 291 14.62 9.99 8.77
CA LEU A 291 15.41 10.38 9.95
C LEU A 291 15.99 11.78 9.78
N SER A 292 16.60 12.05 8.62
CA SER A 292 17.14 13.37 8.25
C SER A 292 16.10 14.48 8.39
N ARG A 293 14.86 14.23 7.96
CA ARG A 293 13.77 15.20 8.16
C ARG A 293 13.42 15.40 9.63
N ALA A 294 13.35 14.31 10.40
CA ALA A 294 12.90 14.33 11.79
C ALA A 294 13.89 15.04 12.73
N VAL A 295 15.19 14.79 12.55
CA VAL A 295 16.24 15.42 13.37
C VAL A 295 16.53 16.87 12.97
N GLY A 296 16.17 17.22 11.72
CA GLY A 296 16.26 18.56 11.14
C GLY A 296 17.63 19.21 11.19
N CYS A 297 17.69 20.54 11.15
CA CYS A 297 18.93 21.29 10.95
C CYS A 297 19.88 21.24 12.15
N LYS A 298 19.37 20.98 13.36
CA LYS A 298 20.16 20.94 14.60
C LYS A 298 20.61 19.54 14.98
N GLY A 299 19.99 18.51 14.44
CA GLY A 299 20.29 17.12 14.74
C GLY A 299 21.20 16.47 13.70
N SER A 300 21.47 15.18 13.89
CA SER A 300 22.33 14.40 12.98
C SER A 300 21.92 12.93 12.92
N VAL A 301 22.21 12.31 11.79
CA VAL A 301 22.03 10.87 11.57
C VAL A 301 23.38 10.28 11.19
N LEU A 302 23.86 9.32 11.97
CA LEU A 302 24.98 8.48 11.59
C LEU A 302 24.43 7.21 10.94
N SER A 303 24.69 7.01 9.65
CA SER A 303 24.15 5.88 8.88
C SER A 303 25.29 4.93 8.47
N VAL A 304 25.26 3.69 8.98
CA VAL A 304 26.31 2.69 8.77
C VAL A 304 25.81 1.56 7.86
N GLU A 305 26.53 1.33 6.76
CA GLU A 305 26.20 0.31 5.76
C GLU A 305 27.44 -0.49 5.37
N VAL A 306 27.37 -1.81 5.54
CA VAL A 306 28.49 -2.72 5.26
C VAL A 306 28.74 -2.89 3.77
N ARG A 307 27.67 -2.86 2.95
CA ARG A 307 27.77 -3.10 1.51
C ARG A 307 28.07 -1.81 0.75
N GLU A 308 29.20 -1.78 0.06
CA GLU A 308 29.65 -0.57 -0.64
C GLU A 308 28.68 -0.10 -1.75
N ASP A 309 28.07 -1.04 -2.49
CA ASP A 309 27.09 -0.74 -3.54
C ASP A 309 25.83 -0.07 -2.96
N HIS A 310 25.35 -0.56 -1.81
CA HIS A 310 24.23 0.02 -1.07
C HIS A 310 24.59 1.39 -0.49
N HIS A 311 25.75 1.50 0.15
CA HIS A 311 26.26 2.77 0.67
C HIS A 311 26.32 3.86 -0.42
N ARG A 312 26.93 3.56 -1.58
CA ARG A 312 26.98 4.47 -2.73
C ARG A 312 25.58 4.85 -3.22
N ARG A 313 24.63 3.89 -3.23
CA ARG A 313 23.24 4.15 -3.62
C ARG A 313 22.54 5.11 -2.66
N ALA A 314 22.65 4.88 -1.35
CA ALA A 314 22.05 5.73 -0.32
C ALA A 314 22.57 7.16 -0.40
N VAL A 315 23.90 7.34 -0.51
CA VAL A 315 24.54 8.66 -0.68
C VAL A 315 24.03 9.38 -1.93
N LEU A 316 23.93 8.67 -3.07
CA LEU A 316 23.45 9.27 -4.32
C LEU A 316 21.99 9.69 -4.24
N ASN A 317 21.12 8.85 -3.66
CA ASN A 317 19.70 9.18 -3.48
C ASN A 317 19.53 10.36 -2.52
N TYR A 318 20.26 10.38 -1.40
CA TYR A 318 20.26 11.49 -0.47
C TYR A 318 20.66 12.81 -1.14
N LYS A 319 21.80 12.83 -1.85
CA LYS A 319 22.25 14.01 -2.62
C LYS A 319 21.21 14.47 -3.63
N ARG A 320 20.63 13.53 -4.40
CA ARG A 320 19.62 13.86 -5.42
C ARG A 320 18.36 14.48 -4.81
N TRP A 321 17.90 13.98 -3.67
CA TRP A 321 16.79 14.59 -2.93
C TRP A 321 17.13 16.01 -2.49
N ARG A 322 18.32 16.21 -1.90
CA ARG A 322 18.80 17.54 -1.46
C ARG A 322 18.88 18.55 -2.61
N THR A 323 19.46 18.16 -3.74
CA THR A 323 19.55 19.01 -4.95
C THR A 323 18.17 19.39 -5.48
N SER A 324 17.24 18.42 -5.55
CA SER A 324 15.87 18.72 -5.96
C SER A 324 15.14 19.61 -4.95
N TRP A 325 15.42 19.46 -3.65
CA TRP A 325 14.78 20.24 -2.60
C TRP A 325 15.21 21.71 -2.60
N SER A 326 16.50 22.00 -2.77
CA SER A 326 17.03 23.37 -2.74
C SER A 326 16.40 24.26 -3.82
N LEU A 327 16.02 23.68 -4.97
CA LEU A 327 15.35 24.37 -6.07
C LEU A 327 13.90 24.78 -5.76
N ARG A 328 13.23 24.12 -4.80
CA ARG A 328 11.78 24.29 -4.58
C ARG A 328 11.39 25.53 -3.80
N ARG A 329 12.23 26.00 -2.88
CA ARG A 329 11.85 27.03 -1.88
C ARG A 329 12.96 27.98 -1.46
N GLY A 330 14.16 27.86 -2.04
CA GLY A 330 15.33 28.64 -1.61
C GLY A 330 15.86 28.28 -0.22
N GLU A 331 15.34 27.21 0.39
CA GLU A 331 15.85 26.62 1.63
C GLU A 331 16.48 25.27 1.30
N GLU A 332 17.73 25.09 1.71
CA GLU A 332 18.42 23.82 1.51
C GLU A 332 17.91 22.75 2.47
N TRP A 333 17.91 21.50 1.99
CA TRP A 333 17.72 20.37 2.88
C TRP A 333 18.96 20.23 3.77
N PRO A 334 18.81 20.06 5.10
CA PRO A 334 19.94 20.02 6.01
C PRO A 334 20.92 18.92 5.64
N ASP A 335 22.23 19.21 5.67
CA ASP A 335 23.25 18.18 5.44
C ASP A 335 23.57 17.41 6.73
N ASN A 336 22.58 16.69 7.23
CA ASN A 336 22.62 16.12 8.57
C ASN A 336 22.80 14.59 8.60
N VAL A 337 23.07 13.94 7.45
CA VAL A 337 23.32 12.49 7.39
C VAL A 337 24.77 12.21 7.05
N GLN A 338 25.47 11.50 7.95
CA GLN A 338 26.83 11.01 7.74
C GLN A 338 26.77 9.53 7.38
N PHE A 339 27.02 9.22 6.11
CA PHE A 339 27.10 7.84 5.63
C PHE A 339 28.51 7.27 5.80
N HIS A 340 28.61 6.10 6.43
CA HIS A 340 29.85 5.37 6.60
C HIS A 340 29.73 3.97 6.01
N ASN A 341 30.69 3.60 5.17
CA ASN A 341 30.83 2.23 4.70
C ASN A 341 31.70 1.43 5.68
N SER A 342 31.07 0.70 6.59
CA SER A 342 31.74 -0.14 7.57
C SER A 342 30.81 -1.20 8.14
N ASP A 343 31.38 -2.23 8.77
CA ASP A 343 30.62 -3.20 9.55
C ASP A 343 30.38 -2.64 10.96
N LEU A 344 29.11 -2.43 11.30
CA LEU A 344 28.71 -1.93 12.62
C LEU A 344 29.15 -2.84 13.76
N CYS A 345 29.33 -4.16 13.52
CA CYS A 345 29.83 -5.08 14.54
C CYS A 345 31.21 -4.65 15.08
N THR A 346 32.03 -4.02 14.24
CA THR A 346 33.43 -3.63 14.55
C THR A 346 33.63 -2.12 14.68
N ALA A 347 32.54 -1.34 14.62
CA ALA A 347 32.59 0.11 14.51
C ALA A 347 32.68 0.86 15.87
N SER A 348 33.11 0.23 16.96
CA SER A 348 33.16 0.87 18.29
C SER A 348 33.95 2.18 18.28
N SER A 349 35.04 2.27 17.51
CA SER A 349 35.83 3.49 17.37
C SER A 349 35.07 4.62 16.65
N LEU A 350 34.24 4.29 15.67
CA LEU A 350 33.36 5.23 14.98
C LEU A 350 32.29 5.79 15.95
N LEU A 351 31.74 4.94 16.82
CA LEU A 351 30.71 5.31 17.78
C LEU A 351 31.26 6.03 19.03
N ALA A 352 32.55 5.89 19.33
CA ALA A 352 33.19 6.34 20.58
C ALA A 352 32.97 7.82 20.93
N ALA A 353 32.78 8.68 19.94
CA ALA A 353 32.61 10.12 20.14
C ALA A 353 31.14 10.58 20.25
N GLN A 354 30.16 9.66 20.15
CA GLN A 354 28.75 10.02 19.99
C GLN A 354 27.84 9.30 21.00
N GLY A 355 26.84 10.03 21.50
CA GLY A 355 25.70 9.48 22.23
C GLY A 355 24.44 9.57 21.37
N PHE A 356 23.67 8.48 21.31
CA PHE A 356 22.50 8.39 20.44
C PHE A 356 21.20 8.50 21.25
N HIS A 357 20.29 9.34 20.78
CA HIS A 357 18.95 9.56 21.32
C HIS A 357 17.98 8.47 20.85
N ALA A 358 18.25 7.88 19.69
CA ALA A 358 17.57 6.70 19.18
C ALA A 358 18.48 5.88 18.25
N VAL A 359 18.11 4.62 18.02
CA VAL A 359 18.76 3.73 17.06
C VAL A 359 17.69 3.09 16.16
N ALA A 360 17.91 3.09 14.85
CA ALA A 360 17.12 2.35 13.86
C ALA A 360 17.97 1.25 13.23
N LEU A 361 17.52 -0.01 13.31
CA LEU A 361 18.21 -1.15 12.71
C LEU A 361 17.33 -1.84 11.66
N ASP A 362 17.83 -1.94 10.44
CA ASP A 362 17.26 -2.76 9.36
C ASP A 362 18.35 -3.71 8.83
N LEU A 363 18.59 -4.77 9.60
CA LEU A 363 19.67 -5.73 9.40
C LEU A 363 19.14 -7.15 9.43
N ILE A 364 19.85 -8.08 8.77
CA ILE A 364 19.48 -9.51 8.78
C ILE A 364 19.60 -10.08 10.21
N ASN A 365 20.69 -9.76 10.90
CA ASN A 365 21.03 -10.27 12.24
C ASN A 365 21.30 -9.11 13.22
N PRO A 366 20.26 -8.37 13.65
CA PRO A 366 20.46 -7.17 14.47
C PRO A 366 21.02 -7.48 15.86
N HIS A 367 20.79 -8.68 16.40
CA HIS A 367 21.32 -9.06 17.72
C HIS A 367 22.86 -9.04 17.80
N LEU A 368 23.55 -9.22 16.67
CA LEU A 368 25.02 -9.23 16.61
C LEU A 368 25.62 -7.83 16.80
N VAL A 369 24.91 -6.76 16.40
CA VAL A 369 25.43 -5.38 16.50
C VAL A 369 25.12 -4.74 17.84
N LEU A 370 24.14 -5.26 18.60
CA LEU A 370 23.69 -4.63 19.84
C LEU A 370 24.79 -4.48 20.90
N PRO A 371 25.70 -5.45 21.14
CA PRO A 371 26.80 -5.25 22.09
C PRO A 371 27.67 -4.03 21.77
N THR A 372 27.87 -3.73 20.48
CA THR A 372 28.64 -2.57 20.02
C THR A 372 27.84 -1.27 20.14
N VAL A 373 26.52 -1.30 19.89
CA VAL A 373 25.68 -0.10 19.87
C VAL A 373 25.23 0.35 21.26
N ILE A 374 24.86 -0.58 22.14
CA ILE A 374 24.22 -0.29 23.42
C ILE A 374 25.05 0.60 24.36
N PRO A 375 26.39 0.51 24.42
CA PRO A 375 27.20 1.45 25.19
C PRO A 375 26.98 2.93 24.81
N HIS A 376 26.66 3.21 23.55
CA HIS A 376 26.51 4.57 23.00
C HIS A 376 25.06 5.07 22.98
N LEU A 377 24.07 4.19 23.22
CA LEU A 377 22.67 4.58 23.32
C LEU A 377 22.38 5.26 24.67
N HIS A 378 21.67 6.38 24.69
CA HIS A 378 21.34 7.06 25.96
C HIS A 378 20.45 6.19 26.87
N PRO A 379 20.59 6.28 28.20
CA PRO A 379 19.65 5.68 29.14
C PRO A 379 18.20 6.03 28.82
N GLY A 380 17.31 5.03 28.79
CA GLY A 380 15.90 5.24 28.46
C GLY A 380 15.61 5.43 26.97
N ALA A 381 16.62 5.57 26.11
CA ALA A 381 16.43 5.72 24.66
C ALA A 381 15.95 4.43 23.99
N VAL A 382 15.40 4.59 22.78
CA VAL A 382 14.76 3.51 22.01
C VAL A 382 15.68 3.01 20.90
N CYS A 383 15.75 1.69 20.75
CA CYS A 383 16.25 1.00 19.58
C CYS A 383 15.04 0.36 18.85
N ALA A 384 14.71 0.87 17.68
CA ALA A 384 13.67 0.32 16.81
C ALA A 384 14.29 -0.60 15.76
N VAL A 385 13.76 -1.81 15.64
CA VAL A 385 14.30 -2.85 14.74
C VAL A 385 13.23 -3.25 13.72
N TYR A 386 13.60 -3.25 12.45
CA TYR A 386 12.78 -3.69 11.31
C TYR A 386 13.16 -5.14 10.93
N LEU A 387 12.21 -6.07 10.96
CA LEU A 387 12.47 -7.49 10.68
C LEU A 387 11.37 -8.12 9.82
N ALA A 388 11.75 -8.69 8.68
CA ALA A 388 10.80 -9.27 7.73
C ALA A 388 10.15 -10.58 8.22
N ASN A 389 10.82 -11.35 9.08
CA ASN A 389 10.35 -12.65 9.52
C ASN A 389 10.22 -12.73 11.03
N ILE A 390 9.18 -13.43 11.51
CA ILE A 390 8.96 -13.62 12.94
C ILE A 390 10.08 -14.45 13.60
N THR A 391 10.74 -15.33 12.85
CA THR A 391 11.91 -16.09 13.33
C THR A 391 13.08 -15.18 13.66
N GLN A 392 13.32 -14.11 12.87
CA GLN A 392 14.35 -13.13 13.19
C GLN A 392 14.02 -12.35 14.47
N VAL A 393 12.73 -12.13 14.77
CA VAL A 393 12.30 -11.51 16.03
C VAL A 393 12.62 -12.45 17.20
N ILE A 394 12.41 -13.76 17.04
CA ILE A 394 12.79 -14.76 18.04
C ILE A 394 14.30 -14.73 18.26
N ASP A 395 15.10 -14.76 17.18
CA ASP A 395 16.57 -14.70 17.26
C ASP A 395 17.05 -13.40 17.95
N LEU A 396 16.40 -12.27 17.67
CA LEU A 396 16.66 -11.00 18.34
C LEU A 396 16.46 -11.12 19.85
N LEU A 397 15.29 -11.60 20.29
CA LEU A 397 14.97 -11.74 21.71
C LEU A 397 15.86 -12.75 22.42
N GLU A 398 16.19 -13.85 21.76
CA GLU A 398 17.13 -14.85 22.28
C GLU A 398 18.53 -14.26 22.43
N GLY A 399 18.99 -13.47 21.46
CA GLY A 399 20.24 -12.72 21.55
C GLY A 399 20.28 -11.76 22.74
N LEU A 400 19.19 -11.02 22.99
CA LEU A 400 19.08 -10.14 24.17
C LEU A 400 19.22 -10.93 25.48
N ARG A 401 18.56 -12.09 25.57
CA ARG A 401 18.56 -12.95 26.75
C ARG A 401 19.93 -13.56 27.01
N CYS A 402 20.55 -14.14 25.98
CA CYS A 402 21.86 -14.80 26.07
C CYS A 402 22.99 -13.83 26.41
N LEU A 403 22.93 -12.60 25.87
CA LEU A 403 23.93 -11.56 26.11
C LEU A 403 23.62 -10.70 27.34
N ALA A 404 22.50 -10.97 28.03
CA ALA A 404 22.01 -10.22 29.18
C ALA A 404 22.02 -8.69 28.96
N LEU A 405 21.72 -8.25 27.74
CA LEU A 405 21.78 -6.84 27.36
C LEU A 405 20.72 -6.03 28.13
N PRO A 406 21.02 -4.77 28.53
CA PRO A 406 20.09 -3.92 29.29
C PRO A 406 19.02 -3.31 28.38
N LEU A 407 18.30 -4.16 27.63
CA LEU A 407 17.21 -3.78 26.74
C LEU A 407 15.92 -4.47 27.15
N LEU A 408 14.86 -3.69 27.30
CA LEU A 408 13.50 -4.19 27.48
C LEU A 408 12.77 -4.17 26.13
N CYS A 409 12.21 -5.30 25.70
CA CYS A 409 11.28 -5.32 24.58
C CYS A 409 9.92 -4.78 25.04
N GLU A 410 9.55 -3.58 24.60
CA GLU A 410 8.27 -2.95 24.96
C GLU A 410 7.13 -3.43 24.07
N ARG A 411 7.43 -3.68 22.79
CA ARG A 411 6.40 -3.95 21.78
C ARG A 411 6.97 -4.62 20.54
N ILE A 412 6.16 -5.48 19.93
CA ILE A 412 6.35 -6.02 18.58
C ILE A 412 5.03 -5.79 17.85
N ILE A 413 5.05 -5.10 16.71
CA ILE A 413 3.83 -4.83 15.93
C ILE A 413 4.05 -5.06 14.44
N GLU A 414 2.95 -5.22 13.74
CA GLU A 414 2.84 -5.07 12.29
C GLU A 414 1.89 -3.89 12.01
N VAL A 415 2.13 -3.15 10.92
CA VAL A 415 1.32 -1.98 10.54
C VAL A 415 0.57 -2.26 9.23
N PRO A 416 -0.69 -2.72 9.27
CA PRO A 416 -1.51 -2.85 8.07
C PRO A 416 -2.05 -1.49 7.63
N MET A 417 -1.91 -1.17 6.34
CA MET A 417 -2.61 -0.05 5.71
C MET A 417 -3.62 -0.59 4.70
N ARG A 418 -4.85 -0.07 4.74
CA ARG A 418 -5.92 -0.50 3.85
C ARG A 418 -6.50 0.66 3.06
N ASP A 419 -6.31 0.62 1.76
CA ASP A 419 -6.87 1.64 0.86
C ASP A 419 -8.37 1.44 0.70
N TRP A 420 -9.11 2.54 0.61
CA TRP A 420 -10.55 2.54 0.39
C TRP A 420 -10.92 3.23 -0.92
N VAL A 421 -11.87 2.63 -1.62
CA VAL A 421 -12.56 3.27 -2.75
C VAL A 421 -13.84 3.87 -2.21
N VAL A 422 -13.94 5.20 -2.31
CA VAL A 422 -15.13 5.97 -1.98
C VAL A 422 -15.54 6.73 -3.23
N ALA A 423 -16.76 6.48 -3.72
CA ALA A 423 -17.26 7.10 -4.94
C ALA A 423 -18.77 7.33 -4.84
N PRO A 424 -19.31 8.35 -5.54
CA PRO A 424 -20.75 8.48 -5.72
C PRO A 424 -21.33 7.19 -6.32
N ALA A 425 -22.50 6.77 -5.84
CA ALA A 425 -23.20 5.64 -6.43
C ALA A 425 -23.74 6.03 -7.81
N LEU A 426 -23.41 5.23 -8.82
CA LEU A 426 -23.84 5.42 -10.20
C LEU A 426 -24.80 4.32 -10.60
N GLN A 427 -25.81 4.69 -11.40
CA GLN A 427 -26.69 3.79 -12.12
C GLN A 427 -25.95 3.19 -13.33
N LYS A 428 -26.58 2.22 -14.02
CA LYS A 428 -25.97 1.55 -15.19
C LYS A 428 -25.73 2.50 -16.37
N ASP A 429 -26.53 3.56 -16.47
CA ASP A 429 -26.42 4.62 -17.47
C ASP A 429 -25.37 5.69 -17.10
N GLY A 430 -24.71 5.56 -15.95
CA GLY A 430 -23.73 6.53 -15.46
C GLY A 430 -24.32 7.74 -14.73
N SER A 431 -25.64 7.83 -14.59
CA SER A 431 -26.29 8.86 -13.77
C SER A 431 -26.12 8.60 -12.28
N TYR A 432 -26.16 9.64 -11.44
CA TYR A 432 -26.08 9.45 -10.00
C TYR A 432 -27.35 8.77 -9.46
N CYS A 433 -27.18 7.88 -8.47
CA CYS A 433 -28.31 7.39 -7.69
C CYS A 433 -28.88 8.53 -6.83
N ALA A 434 -30.20 8.56 -6.64
CA ALA A 434 -30.83 9.46 -5.67
C ALA A 434 -30.84 8.82 -4.26
N ARG A 435 -30.53 9.59 -3.24
CA ARG A 435 -30.68 9.16 -1.84
C ARG A 435 -32.17 9.06 -1.52
N LYS A 436 -32.65 7.84 -1.29
CA LYS A 436 -34.01 7.63 -0.76
C LYS A 436 -34.03 8.05 0.71
N ALA A 437 -35.07 8.77 1.11
CA ALA A 437 -35.33 9.01 2.53
C ALA A 437 -35.47 7.65 3.25
N PRO A 438 -35.04 7.54 4.52
CA PRO A 438 -35.36 6.36 5.32
C PRO A 438 -36.87 6.11 5.26
N ILE A 439 -37.26 4.85 5.05
CA ILE A 439 -38.66 4.47 5.24
C ILE A 439 -38.91 4.64 6.73
N LEU A 440 -39.64 5.69 7.10
CA LEU A 440 -40.20 5.81 8.44
C LEU A 440 -41.35 4.80 8.51
N ASP A 441 -41.37 3.97 9.55
CA ASP A 441 -42.45 3.00 9.76
C ASP A 441 -43.81 3.73 9.68
N GLU A 442 -44.71 3.18 8.87
CA GLU A 442 -46.06 3.70 8.68
C GLU A 442 -46.89 3.47 9.95
N ASP A 443 -46.78 4.40 10.89
CA ASP A 443 -47.80 4.57 11.94
C ASP A 443 -48.16 6.03 12.21
N GLN A 444 -47.70 6.98 11.38
CA GLN A 444 -48.11 8.40 11.48
C GLN A 444 -48.18 9.11 10.12
N ARG A 445 -49.09 8.67 9.24
CA ARG A 445 -49.58 9.52 8.14
C ARG A 445 -51.08 9.38 7.99
N GLU A 446 -51.81 10.20 8.75
CA GLU A 446 -52.99 10.85 8.22
C GLU A 446 -52.71 12.35 8.18
N ASP A 447 -53.17 12.98 7.12
CA ASP A 447 -53.13 14.40 6.81
C ASP A 447 -51.77 15.01 6.43
N GLU A 448 -51.53 15.17 5.13
CA GLU A 448 -51.74 16.50 4.54
C GLU A 448 -51.78 16.45 3.01
N THR A 449 -52.73 17.23 2.51
CA THR A 449 -53.25 17.38 1.17
C THR A 449 -52.24 17.83 0.11
N SER A 450 -52.50 17.33 -1.10
CA SER A 450 -51.96 17.76 -2.38
C SER A 450 -51.96 19.29 -2.58
N VAL A 451 -50.78 19.83 -2.90
CA VAL A 451 -50.67 21.12 -3.60
C VAL A 451 -49.80 20.88 -4.83
N GLU A 452 -50.45 20.89 -6.00
CA GLU A 452 -49.80 21.00 -7.29
C GLU A 452 -49.10 22.36 -7.38
N ALA A 453 -47.81 22.35 -7.74
CA ALA A 453 -47.08 23.54 -8.12
C ALA A 453 -46.34 23.26 -9.42
N ASP A 454 -46.86 23.82 -10.50
CA ASP A 454 -46.16 24.02 -11.75
C ASP A 454 -44.83 24.72 -11.49
N THR A 455 -43.74 24.23 -12.08
CA THR A 455 -42.55 25.07 -12.27
C THR A 455 -41.81 24.67 -13.54
N GLU A 456 -41.67 25.69 -14.38
CA GLU A 456 -41.12 25.76 -15.72
C GLU A 456 -39.71 25.18 -15.87
N GLU A 457 -39.44 24.72 -17.09
CA GLU A 457 -38.11 24.41 -17.60
C GLU A 457 -37.16 25.60 -17.43
N MET A 458 -36.11 25.41 -16.63
CA MET A 458 -34.91 26.25 -16.69
C MET A 458 -33.68 25.33 -16.65
N THR A 459 -33.03 25.22 -17.81
CA THR A 459 -31.72 24.63 -18.02
C THR A 459 -30.68 25.33 -17.14
N LYS A 460 -30.44 24.76 -15.96
CA LYS A 460 -29.24 24.99 -15.17
C LYS A 460 -28.66 23.62 -14.89
N GLU A 461 -27.40 23.40 -15.26
CA GLU A 461 -26.61 22.27 -14.77
C GLU A 461 -26.59 22.36 -13.24
N LYS A 462 -27.60 21.76 -12.60
CA LYS A 462 -27.74 21.75 -11.15
C LYS A 462 -26.73 20.73 -10.67
N HIS A 463 -25.58 21.20 -10.22
CA HIS A 463 -24.75 20.40 -9.34
C HIS A 463 -25.67 19.80 -8.26
N PRO A 464 -25.62 18.48 -8.05
CA PRO A 464 -26.51 17.78 -7.13
C PRO A 464 -26.41 18.41 -5.74
N ALA A 465 -27.55 18.66 -5.10
CA ALA A 465 -27.57 19.27 -3.77
C ALA A 465 -26.75 18.43 -2.78
N PHE A 466 -26.09 19.09 -1.83
CA PHE A 466 -25.29 18.40 -0.81
C PHE A 466 -26.13 17.31 -0.12
N GLY A 467 -25.60 16.08 -0.06
CA GLY A 467 -26.29 14.94 0.55
C GLY A 467 -27.32 14.22 -0.34
N SER A 468 -27.64 14.72 -1.53
CA SER A 468 -28.63 14.09 -2.44
C SER A 468 -28.16 12.78 -3.08
N ILE A 469 -26.84 12.56 -3.16
CA ILE A 469 -26.24 11.36 -3.77
C ILE A 469 -25.74 10.40 -2.68
N PRO A 470 -26.12 9.12 -2.71
CA PRO A 470 -25.51 8.12 -1.85
C PRO A 470 -24.12 7.76 -2.36
N TYR A 471 -23.21 7.40 -1.46
CA TYR A 471 -21.85 6.99 -1.78
C TYR A 471 -21.67 5.51 -1.54
N ILE A 472 -20.87 4.87 -2.39
CA ILE A 472 -20.34 3.54 -2.15
C ILE A 472 -18.97 3.69 -1.47
N ALA A 473 -18.75 2.93 -0.40
CA ALA A 473 -17.49 2.87 0.31
C ALA A 473 -17.09 1.41 0.52
N ARG A 474 -15.92 1.01 0.04
CA ARG A 474 -15.38 -0.35 0.21
C ARG A 474 -13.85 -0.35 0.21
N PRO A 475 -13.19 -1.34 0.82
CA PRO A 475 -11.76 -1.55 0.62
C PRO A 475 -11.42 -1.67 -0.87
N HIS A 476 -10.28 -1.11 -1.27
CA HIS A 476 -9.69 -1.33 -2.57
C HIS A 476 -9.42 -2.85 -2.75
N PRO A 477 -9.66 -3.42 -3.94
CA PRO A 477 -9.49 -4.87 -4.14
C PRO A 477 -8.04 -5.31 -3.97
N GLU A 478 -7.10 -4.45 -4.35
CA GLU A 478 -5.67 -4.67 -4.13
C GLU A 478 -5.23 -3.97 -2.86
N GLN A 479 -4.50 -4.69 -2.01
CA GLN A 479 -3.99 -4.21 -0.74
C GLN A 479 -2.52 -4.59 -0.61
N MET A 480 -1.76 -3.79 0.14
CA MET A 480 -0.37 -4.08 0.41
C MET A 480 -0.27 -5.28 1.37
N SER A 481 0.59 -6.24 1.02
CA SER A 481 0.89 -7.40 1.87
C SER A 481 1.80 -7.02 3.05
N HIS A 482 2.12 -8.02 3.88
CA HIS A 482 3.11 -7.91 4.94
C HIS A 482 4.42 -7.29 4.43
N THR A 483 5.02 -6.42 5.24
CA THR A 483 6.33 -5.83 4.98
C THR A 483 7.35 -6.26 6.04
N ALA A 484 7.04 -6.02 7.32
CA ALA A 484 7.86 -6.44 8.45
C ALA A 484 7.12 -6.37 9.78
N PHE A 485 7.74 -6.99 10.78
CA PHE A 485 7.55 -6.74 12.20
C PHE A 485 8.47 -5.60 12.65
N LEU A 486 7.90 -4.67 13.43
CA LEU A 486 8.61 -3.56 14.04
C LEU A 486 8.74 -3.84 15.55
N VAL A 487 9.98 -3.94 16.03
CA VAL A 487 10.31 -4.24 17.43
C VAL A 487 10.81 -2.97 18.12
N LYS A 488 10.17 -2.61 19.24
CA LYS A 488 10.56 -1.48 20.07
C LYS A 488 11.32 -1.97 21.30
N LEU A 489 12.62 -1.68 21.36
CA LEU A 489 13.47 -1.98 22.51
C LEU A 489 13.81 -0.68 23.25
N ARG A 490 13.78 -0.69 24.59
CA ARG A 490 14.20 0.46 25.43
C ARG A 490 15.43 0.12 26.26
N LYS A 491 16.43 0.99 26.24
CA LYS A 491 17.61 0.86 27.12
C LYS A 491 17.20 1.10 28.57
N CYS A 492 17.44 0.10 29.40
CA CYS A 492 17.23 0.16 30.84
C CYS A 492 18.54 0.54 31.54
N VAL A 493 18.43 1.18 32.70
CA VAL A 493 19.53 1.30 33.66
C VAL A 493 19.20 0.30 34.77
N ARG A 494 20.13 -0.62 35.04
CA ARG A 494 20.03 -1.56 36.18
C ARG A 494 21.01 -1.16 37.25
#